data_AF-A0A9W6DDY0-F1
#
_entry.id   AF-A0A9W6DDY0-F1
#
_cell.length_a   1.000
_cell.length_b   1.000
_cell.length_c   1.000
_cell.angle_alpha   90.00
_cell.angle_beta   90.00
_cell.angle_gamma   90.00
#
_symmetry.space_group_name_H-M   'P 1'
#
loop_
_entity.id
_entity.type
_entity.pdbx_description
1 polymer ?
#
loop_
_entity_poly.entity_id
_entity_poly.type
_entity_poly.pdbx_seq_one_letter_code
_entity_poly.pdbx_strand_id
1 'polypeptide(L)'
;MDWNSIISFIRPELFVLIIFLYCLGLFLKKIPAFTAEWLIPIILLGVSLFITIIYMGVVIEGKFTPVVIVTAVIQSVIIAAIAVFGNEIIKQLTQKRKMDN
;
A
#
# COMPACT_ATOMS: atom_id res chain seq x y z
N MET A 1 24.09 21.27 -4.91
CA MET A 1 23.32 20.01 -4.89
C MET A 1 21.89 20.41 -4.60
N ASP A 2 21.07 20.54 -5.64
CA ASP A 2 19.76 21.16 -5.53
C ASP A 2 18.78 20.25 -4.77
N TRP A 3 18.34 20.72 -3.60
CA TRP A 3 17.40 20.01 -2.71
C TRP A 3 16.08 19.64 -3.39
N ASN A 4 15.71 20.34 -4.47
CA ASN A 4 14.51 20.09 -5.25
C ASN A 4 14.51 18.74 -5.97
N SER A 5 15.69 18.24 -6.39
CA SER A 5 15.78 16.96 -7.08
C SER A 5 15.51 15.78 -6.14
N ILE A 6 15.89 15.88 -4.86
CA ILE A 6 15.75 14.81 -3.86
C ILE A 6 14.28 14.53 -3.54
N ILE A 7 13.46 15.58 -3.44
CA ILE A 7 12.04 15.45 -3.11
C ILE A 7 11.24 14.93 -4.31
N SER A 8 11.73 15.13 -5.53
CA SER A 8 11.13 14.63 -6.76
C SER A 8 11.35 13.12 -7.03
N PHE A 9 12.24 12.45 -6.27
CA PHE A 9 12.53 11.03 -6.45
C PHE A 9 11.40 10.10 -5.99
N ILE A 10 10.53 10.60 -5.10
CA ILE A 10 9.33 9.89 -4.66
C ILE A 10 8.16 10.72 -5.15
N ARG A 11 7.46 10.24 -6.19
CA ARG A 11 6.20 10.84 -6.59
C ARG A 11 5.27 10.82 -5.39
N PRO A 12 4.88 11.98 -4.82
CA PRO A 12 4.11 12.05 -3.58
C PRO A 12 2.77 11.30 -3.67
N GLU A 13 2.31 11.07 -4.89
CA GLU A 13 1.05 10.41 -5.22
C GLU A 13 1.00 8.94 -4.76
N LEU A 14 2.13 8.22 -4.75
CA LEU A 14 2.17 6.82 -4.27
C LEU A 14 2.16 6.72 -2.74
N PHE A 15 2.58 7.78 -2.05
CA PHE A 15 2.50 7.86 -0.59
C PHE A 15 1.05 7.95 -0.10
N VAL A 16 0.19 8.65 -0.85
CA VAL A 16 -1.26 8.72 -0.58
C VAL A 16 -1.90 7.33 -0.68
N LEU A 17 -1.45 6.51 -1.64
CA LEU A 17 -1.89 5.14 -1.83
C LEU A 17 -1.62 4.26 -0.60
N ILE A 18 -0.46 4.41 0.05
CA ILE A 18 -0.11 3.68 1.29
C ILE A 18 -1.08 4.03 2.42
N ILE A 19 -1.34 5.33 2.63
CA ILE A 19 -2.26 5.81 3.68
C ILE A 19 -3.68 5.32 3.41
N PHE A 20 -4.12 5.38 2.15
CA PHE A 20 -5.42 4.88 1.72
C PHE A 20 -5.56 3.37 1.98
N LEU A 21 -4.57 2.57 1.58
CA LEU A 21 -4.56 1.12 1.82
C LEU A 21 -4.59 0.78 3.30
N TYR A 22 -3.85 1.51 4.12
CA TYR A 22 -3.86 1.30 5.57
C TYR A 22 -5.25 1.56 6.16
N CYS A 23 -5.89 2.67 5.77
CA CYS A 23 -7.25 3.00 6.18
C CYS A 23 -8.26 1.96 5.69
N LEU A 24 -8.13 1.49 4.45
CA LEU A 24 -8.95 0.43 3.87
C LEU A 24 -8.78 -0.89 4.63
N GLY A 25 -7.55 -1.26 5.01
CA GLY A 25 -7.26 -2.46 5.82
C GLY A 25 -7.91 -2.39 7.20
N LEU A 26 -7.87 -1.22 7.85
CA LEU A 26 -8.55 -1.00 9.13
C LEU A 26 -10.08 -1.06 8.99
N PHE A 27 -10.64 -0.52 7.90
CA PHE A 27 -12.06 -0.58 7.59
C PHE A 27 -12.52 -2.02 7.35
N LEU A 28 -11.79 -2.79 6.54
CA LEU A 28 -12.06 -4.21 6.30
C LEU A 28 -12.05 -5.02 7.60
N LYS A 29 -11.13 -4.71 8.52
CA LYS A 29 -11.07 -5.36 9.83
C LYS A 29 -12.32 -5.11 10.71
N LYS A 30 -13.06 -4.02 10.48
CA LYS A 30 -14.30 -3.69 11.20
C LYS A 30 -15.52 -4.45 10.67
N ILE A 31 -15.44 -5.04 9.48
CA ILE A 31 -16.57 -5.73 8.85
C ILE A 31 -16.68 -7.14 9.42
N PRO A 32 -17.82 -7.53 10.02
CA PRO A 32 -17.99 -8.86 10.63
C PRO A 32 -17.96 -10.02 9.63
N ALA A 33 -18.11 -9.76 8.33
CA ALA A 33 -17.93 -10.75 7.27
C ALA A 33 -16.45 -11.08 6.97
N PHE A 34 -15.52 -10.20 7.36
CA PHE A 34 -14.07 -10.40 7.18
C PHE A 34 -13.43 -10.77 8.52
N THR A 35 -13.87 -11.88 9.11
CA THR A 35 -13.27 -12.49 10.30
C THR A 35 -11.94 -13.19 10.02
N ALA A 36 -11.63 -13.46 8.75
CA ALA A 36 -10.35 -14.03 8.35
C ALA A 36 -9.28 -12.93 8.19
N GLU A 37 -8.44 -12.74 9.21
CA GLU A 37 -7.31 -11.79 9.15
C GLU A 37 -6.36 -12.09 7.97
N TRP A 38 -6.34 -13.33 7.46
CA TRP A 38 -5.56 -13.74 6.29
C TRP A 38 -6.10 -13.23 4.94
N LEU A 39 -7.38 -12.84 4.87
CA LEU A 39 -7.98 -12.32 3.64
C LEU A 39 -7.65 -10.83 3.41
N ILE A 40 -7.37 -10.09 4.49
CA ILE A 40 -7.09 -8.65 4.44
C ILE A 40 -5.85 -8.34 3.57
N PRO A 41 -4.70 -9.04 3.73
CA PRO A 41 -3.54 -8.83 2.85
C PRO A 41 -3.84 -9.10 1.37
N ILE A 42 -4.62 -10.14 1.06
CA ILE A 42 -4.94 -10.52 -0.32
C ILE A 42 -5.81 -9.45 -0.98
N ILE A 43 -6.81 -8.93 -0.27
CA ILE A 43 -7.67 -7.86 -0.78
C ILE A 43 -6.86 -6.57 -0.94
N LEU A 44 -6.02 -6.22 0.04
CA LEU A 44 -5.15 -5.03 -0.07
C LEU A 44 -4.21 -5.14 -1.27
N LEU A 45 -3.63 -6.31 -1.52
CA LEU A 45 -2.74 -6.55 -2.65
C LEU A 45 -3.48 -6.47 -3.99
N GLY A 46 -4.70 -7.01 -4.07
CA GLY A 46 -5.54 -6.89 -5.27
C GLY A 46 -5.93 -5.44 -5.55
N VAL A 47 -6.37 -4.71 -4.52
CA VAL A 47 -6.76 -3.30 -4.63
C VAL A 47 -5.57 -2.42 -5.00
N SER A 48 -4.40 -2.62 -4.38
CA SER A 48 -3.19 -1.85 -4.69
C SER A 48 -2.74 -2.08 -6.13
N LEU A 49 -2.78 -3.32 -6.61
CA LEU A 49 -2.42 -3.67 -7.98
C LEU A 49 -3.33 -3.00 -8.99
N PHE A 50 -4.65 -3.06 -8.76
CA PHE A 50 -5.63 -2.45 -9.66
C PHE A 50 -5.47 -0.93 -9.74
N ILE A 51 -5.36 -0.26 -8.58
CA ILE A 51 -5.21 1.19 -8.52
C ILE A 51 -3.87 1.63 -9.12
N THR A 52 -2.77 0.95 -8.81
CA THR A 52 -1.43 1.34 -9.31
C THR A 52 -1.31 1.18 -10.82
N ILE A 53 -1.87 0.10 -11.40
CA ILE A 53 -1.89 -0.12 -12.85
C ILE A 53 -2.71 0.95 -13.57
N ILE A 54 -3.93 1.24 -13.09
CA ILE A 54 -4.77 2.28 -13.69
C ILE A 54 -4.11 3.65 -13.54
N TYR A 55 -3.60 3.96 -12.36
CA TYR A 55 -2.97 5.26 -12.08
C TYR A 55 -1.74 5.50 -12.95
N MET A 56 -0.81 4.54 -13.02
CA MET A 56 0.37 4.69 -13.88
C MET A 56 0.02 4.74 -15.37
N GLY A 57 -0.89 3.86 -15.82
CA GLY A 57 -1.25 3.76 -17.23
C GLY A 57 -2.05 4.96 -17.75
N VAL A 58 -2.95 5.52 -16.92
CA VAL A 58 -3.86 6.60 -17.30
C VAL A 58 -3.30 7.97 -16.95
N VAL A 59 -2.78 8.16 -15.73
CA VAL A 59 -2.44 9.49 -15.19
C VAL A 59 -1.01 9.89 -15.50
N ILE A 60 -0.05 8.95 -15.43
CA ILE A 60 1.37 9.29 -15.54
C ILE A 60 1.86 9.30 -16.99
N GLU A 61 1.67 8.19 -17.71
CA GLU A 61 2.23 8.07 -19.07
C GLU A 61 1.18 8.21 -20.18
N GLY A 62 -0.11 8.05 -19.88
CA GLY A 62 -1.18 8.02 -20.87
C GLY A 62 -1.01 6.90 -21.92
N LYS A 63 -0.14 5.93 -21.66
CA LYS A 63 0.25 4.83 -22.53
C LYS A 63 0.54 3.59 -21.70
N PHE A 64 -0.05 2.46 -22.10
CA PHE A 64 0.25 1.16 -21.51
C PHE A 64 1.48 0.54 -22.18
N THR A 65 2.65 1.08 -21.86
CA THR A 65 3.94 0.51 -22.29
C THR A 65 4.29 -0.70 -21.41
N PRO A 66 4.98 -1.74 -21.93
CA PRO A 66 5.41 -2.88 -21.11
C PRO A 66 6.21 -2.48 -19.86
N VAL A 67 7.01 -1.42 -19.96
CA VAL A 67 7.79 -0.87 -18.83
C VAL A 67 6.87 -0.37 -17.71
N VAL A 68 5.78 0.33 -18.04
CA VAL A 68 4.80 0.86 -17.08
C VAL A 68 4.09 -0.24 -16.33
N ILE A 69 3.74 -1.31 -17.04
CA ILE A 69 3.04 -2.44 -16.42
C ILE A 69 3.98 -3.12 -15.41
N VAL A 70 5.24 -3.34 -15.78
CA VAL A 70 6.23 -3.96 -14.89
C VAL A 70 6.51 -3.07 -13.68
N THR A 71 6.70 -1.77 -13.86
CA THR A 71 6.94 -0.84 -12.73
C THR A 71 5.71 -0.71 -11.83
N ALA A 72 4.50 -0.68 -12.39
CA ALA A 72 3.25 -0.65 -11.62
C ALA A 72 3.08 -1.90 -10.76
N VAL A 73 3.38 -3.09 -11.29
CA VAL A 73 3.33 -4.35 -10.54
C VAL A 73 4.31 -4.31 -9.36
N ILE A 74 5.58 -3.97 -9.61
CA ILE A 74 6.61 -3.88 -8.56
C ILE A 74 6.19 -2.89 -7.48
N GLN A 75 5.72 -1.70 -7.86
CA GLN A 75 5.30 -0.68 -6.90
C GLN A 75 4.07 -1.11 -6.10
N SER A 76 3.09 -1.75 -6.74
CA SER A 76 1.87 -2.22 -6.06
C SER A 76 2.15 -3.25 -4.97
N VAL A 77 3.12 -4.14 -5.21
CA VAL A 77 3.54 -5.17 -4.25
C VAL A 77 4.24 -4.53 -3.06
N ILE A 78 5.14 -3.57 -3.31
CA ILE A 78 5.86 -2.87 -2.23
C ILE A 78 4.89 -2.08 -1.35
N ILE A 79 3.93 -1.35 -1.95
CA ILE A 79 2.92 -0.57 -1.24
C ILE A 79 2.03 -1.49 -0.37
N ALA A 80 1.57 -2.61 -0.91
CA ALA A 80 0.78 -3.59 -0.17
C ALA A 80 1.59 -4.19 0.99
N ALA A 81 2.84 -4.56 0.74
CA ALA A 81 3.73 -5.12 1.75
C ALA A 81 3.95 -4.15 2.92
N ILE A 82 4.21 -2.87 2.64
CA ILE A 82 4.38 -1.84 3.67
C ILE A 82 3.11 -1.68 4.51
N ALA A 83 1.93 -1.63 3.85
CA ALA A 83 0.66 -1.49 4.57
C ALA A 83 0.38 -2.68 5.50
N VAL A 84 0.62 -3.90 5.04
CA VAL A 84 0.37 -5.14 5.81
C VAL A 84 1.41 -5.30 6.92
N PHE A 85 2.70 -5.21 6.61
CA PHE A 85 3.75 -5.37 7.62
C PHE A 85 3.76 -4.24 8.64
N GLY A 86 3.51 -3.00 8.23
CA GLY A 86 3.38 -1.87 9.16
C GLY A 86 2.25 -2.08 10.16
N ASN A 87 1.10 -2.57 9.70
CA ASN A 87 -0.01 -2.92 10.58
C ASN A 87 0.36 -4.04 11.56
N GLU A 88 1.08 -5.07 11.10
CA GLU A 88 1.48 -6.18 11.95
C GLU A 88 2.53 -5.78 13.00
N ILE A 89 3.48 -4.91 12.65
CA ILE A 89 4.43 -4.32 13.61
C ILE A 89 3.67 -3.54 14.69
N ILE A 90 2.69 -2.70 14.32
CA ILE A 90 1.88 -1.94 15.29
C ILE A 90 1.14 -2.89 16.24
N LYS A 91 0.56 -3.98 15.73
CA LYS A 91 -0.09 -5.00 16.56
C LYS A 91 0.91 -5.63 17.53
N GLN A 92 2.07 -6.09 17.04
CA GLN A 92 3.08 -6.74 17.87
C GLN A 92 3.57 -5.83 19.00
N LEU A 93 3.86 -4.56 18.68
CA LEU A 93 4.27 -3.57 19.68
C LEU A 93 3.19 -3.33 20.73
N THR A 94 1.93 -3.25 20.31
CA THR A 94 0.79 -3.02 21.22
C THR A 94 0.54 -4.23 22.12
N GLN A 95 0.60 -5.45 21.58
CA GLN A 95 0.42 -6.68 22.34
C GLN A 95 1.55 -6.89 23.35
N LYS A 96 2.81 -6.69 22.95
CA LYS A 96 3.97 -6.79 23.85
C LYS A 96 3.85 -5.82 25.04
N ARG A 97 3.34 -4.61 24.82
CA ARG A 97 3.13 -3.60 25.87
C ARG A 97 2.05 -4.00 26.89
N LYS A 98 1.07 -4.83 26.49
CA LYS A 98 0.01 -5.31 27.40
C LYS A 98 0.44 -6.49 28.27
N MET A 99 1.51 -7.20 27.90
CA MET A 99 2.05 -8.29 28.72
C MET A 99 3.03 -7.79 29.80
N ASP A 100 3.63 -6.62 29.61
CA ASP A 100 4.56 -5.98 30.57
C ASP A 100 3.84 -5.12 31.64
N ASN A 101 2.52 -4.95 31.57
CA ASN A 101 1.69 -4.16 32.50
C ASN A 101 0.73 -5.06 33.27
#